data_AF-A0A6C0D9W9-F1
#
_entry.id   AF-A0A6C0D9W9-F1
#
_cell.length_a   1.000
_cell.length_b   1.000
_cell.length_c   1.000
_cell.angle_alpha   90.00
_cell.angle_beta   90.00
_cell.angle_gamma   90.00
#
_symmetry.space_group_name_H-M   'P 1'
#
loop_
_entity.id
_entity.type
_entity.pdbx_description
1 polymer ?
#
loop_
_entity_poly.entity_id
_entity_poly.type
_entity_poly.pdbx_seq_one_letter_code
_entity_poly.pdbx_strand_id
1 'polypeptide(L)'
;MTGLSAHGFLDAELADDAANICDIIPKAKEIARVGGIHMVHGQEWRFLTKGLVEPDLLAGWHLGELFREGTYGKIHHAHRMVVRRTAATGHCAVIESPHTVVIKKTVPPSGAELLPEEEVMAHVSESLLHVLAWRTMQKTAAKMAIPRPYEVFGDYVGSGTGAGGGWKSMSLCMAYVNGRTLHTFFGREWKKEPCVENARMLLETLAQTAYILWFLQRRLRLNHRDMKINNLLIRRVPAWTLELAGAKLTTAYELTLIDFGFACVGCPPPRQPMTVMQAGSWFPLGELCCKVGRDIAQLIYCIHCYFPLPTFLPPAVVATLRSWMQITIGGQTVDMLNGFTPEGRPRRTGASGAPEFNTGIYEFLRRHDIDPMNCAPSLVFSECCRLLRELV
;
A
#
# COMPACT_ATOMS: atom_id res chain seq x y z
N MET A 1 -9.36 -10.62 26.25
CA MET A 1 -9.28 -10.43 24.79
C MET A 1 -9.81 -9.04 24.48
N THR A 2 -9.01 -8.17 23.86
CA THR A 2 -9.53 -6.95 23.24
C THR A 2 -10.25 -7.35 21.96
N GLY A 3 -11.57 -7.13 21.91
CA GLY A 3 -12.30 -7.27 20.64
C GLY A 3 -11.85 -6.18 19.66
N LEU A 4 -12.21 -6.34 18.38
CA LEU A 4 -12.10 -5.28 17.38
C LEU A 4 -13.20 -4.22 17.64
N SER A 5 -13.03 -3.46 18.72
CA SER A 5 -14.02 -2.52 19.26
C SER A 5 -14.27 -1.31 18.34
N ALA A 6 -13.20 -0.76 17.74
CA ALA A 6 -13.33 0.26 16.72
C ALA A 6 -13.60 -0.33 15.32
N HIS A 7 -14.59 0.22 14.60
CA HIS A 7 -14.74 -0.01 13.15
C HIS A 7 -13.45 0.35 12.41
N GLY A 8 -13.21 -0.31 11.28
CA GLY A 8 -11.96 -0.15 10.53
C GLY A 8 -10.74 -0.81 11.20
N PHE A 9 -10.95 -1.62 12.24
CA PHE A 9 -9.92 -2.44 12.90
C PHE A 9 -8.79 -1.62 13.54
N LEU A 10 -9.03 -0.33 13.81
CA LEU A 10 -7.99 0.61 14.24
C LEU A 10 -7.26 0.18 15.51
N ASP A 11 -7.88 -0.67 16.34
CA ASP A 11 -7.32 -1.26 17.57
C ASP A 11 -6.34 -2.43 17.33
N ALA A 12 -6.33 -3.03 16.13
CA ALA A 12 -5.58 -4.26 15.84
C ALA A 12 -4.05 -4.07 15.88
N GLU A 13 -3.35 -4.91 16.64
CA GLU A 13 -1.89 -5.07 16.57
C GLU A 13 -1.52 -6.53 16.35
N LEU A 14 -0.48 -6.76 15.56
CA LEU A 14 0.16 -8.06 15.37
C LEU A 14 1.24 -8.23 16.44
N ALA A 15 1.32 -9.42 17.05
CA ALA A 15 2.42 -9.78 17.94
C ALA A 15 3.74 -9.96 17.16
N ASP A 16 4.90 -9.83 17.82
CA ASP A 16 6.23 -9.94 17.17
C ASP A 16 6.50 -11.32 16.52
N ASP A 17 5.77 -12.35 16.95
CA ASP A 17 5.76 -13.71 16.42
C ASP A 17 4.59 -14.00 15.45
N ALA A 18 3.72 -13.01 15.21
CA ALA A 18 2.47 -13.13 14.45
C ALA A 18 1.50 -14.23 14.94
N ALA A 19 1.63 -14.74 16.17
CA ALA A 19 0.80 -15.86 16.65
C ALA A 19 -0.69 -15.51 16.72
N ASN A 20 -1.03 -14.24 16.99
CA ASN A 20 -2.40 -13.74 17.05
C ASN A 20 -3.01 -13.40 15.68
N ILE A 21 -2.35 -13.70 14.55
CA ILE A 21 -2.81 -13.23 13.23
C ILE A 21 -4.21 -13.75 12.87
N CYS A 22 -4.52 -15.00 13.24
CA CYS A 22 -5.85 -15.61 13.05
C CYS A 22 -6.94 -15.00 13.97
N ASP A 23 -6.54 -14.39 15.09
CA ASP A 23 -7.47 -13.76 16.05
C ASP A 23 -7.83 -12.33 15.64
N ILE A 24 -6.91 -11.63 14.96
CA ILE A 24 -7.10 -10.25 14.49
C ILE A 24 -7.65 -10.15 13.07
N ILE A 25 -7.63 -11.23 12.26
CA ILE A 25 -8.31 -11.26 10.96
C ILE A 25 -9.83 -11.11 11.19
N PRO A 26 -10.44 -9.98 10.74
CA PRO A 26 -11.86 -9.72 10.96
C PRO A 26 -12.72 -10.70 10.18
N LYS A 27 -13.81 -11.18 10.78
CA LYS A 27 -14.73 -12.09 10.08
C LYS A 27 -15.74 -11.27 9.30
N ALA A 28 -16.16 -11.76 8.13
CA ALA A 28 -17.09 -11.04 7.24
C ALA A 28 -18.39 -10.56 7.94
N LYS A 29 -18.83 -11.22 9.03
CA LYS A 29 -19.99 -10.82 9.84
C LYS A 29 -19.76 -9.60 10.77
N GLU A 30 -18.51 -9.30 11.11
CA GLU A 30 -18.14 -8.20 12.01
C GLU A 30 -18.14 -6.85 11.29
N ILE A 31 -17.83 -6.85 9.99
CA ILE A 31 -17.85 -5.69 9.07
C ILE A 31 -19.11 -4.84 9.26
N ALA A 32 -18.94 -3.51 9.26
CA ALA A 32 -20.03 -2.58 9.40
C ALA A 32 -20.87 -2.50 8.10
N ARG A 33 -22.19 -2.52 8.22
CA ARG A 33 -23.08 -2.37 7.06
C ARG A 33 -23.43 -0.89 6.88
N VAL A 34 -23.54 -0.45 5.64
CA VAL A 34 -24.07 0.87 5.31
C VAL A 34 -25.60 0.81 5.33
N GLY A 35 -26.22 1.81 5.96
CA GLY A 35 -27.66 1.97 6.02
C GLY A 35 -28.28 2.58 4.76
N GLY A 36 -29.48 3.15 4.94
CA GLY A 36 -30.20 3.88 3.90
C GLY A 36 -29.53 5.21 3.52
N ILE A 37 -30.17 5.91 2.59
CA ILE A 37 -29.81 7.26 2.18
C ILE A 37 -30.54 8.26 3.09
N HIS A 38 -29.82 9.28 3.54
CA HIS A 38 -30.31 10.37 4.36
C HIS A 38 -29.92 11.70 3.70
N MET A 39 -30.86 12.63 3.59
CA MET A 39 -30.58 13.97 3.06
C MET A 39 -29.99 14.86 4.14
N VAL A 40 -28.78 15.40 3.91
CA VAL A 40 -28.14 16.38 4.80
C VAL A 40 -27.70 17.57 3.95
N HIS A 41 -28.24 18.76 4.24
CA HIS A 41 -28.02 20.00 3.47
C HIS A 41 -28.18 19.84 1.93
N GLY A 42 -29.13 19.01 1.49
CA GLY A 42 -29.42 18.76 0.08
C GLY A 42 -28.52 17.71 -0.60
N GLN A 43 -27.54 17.14 0.12
CA GLN A 43 -26.70 16.04 -0.36
C GLN A 43 -27.21 14.68 0.16
N GLU A 44 -27.01 13.63 -0.63
CA GLU A 44 -27.19 12.24 -0.19
C GLU A 44 -26.02 11.78 0.68
N TRP A 45 -26.31 11.40 1.92
CA TRP A 45 -25.37 10.81 2.86
C TRP A 45 -25.83 9.41 3.28
N ARG A 46 -24.87 8.50 3.49
CA ARG A 46 -25.15 7.14 3.98
C ARG A 46 -24.32 6.87 5.23
N PHE A 47 -24.98 6.44 6.31
CA PHE A 47 -24.37 6.21 7.62
C PHE A 47 -24.22 4.71 7.91
N LEU A 48 -23.35 4.35 8.86
CA LEU A 48 -23.27 2.97 9.36
C LEU A 48 -24.53 2.54 10.13
N THR A 49 -24.85 1.26 10.07
CA THR A 49 -25.90 0.65 10.92
C THR A 49 -25.40 0.27 12.33
N LYS A 50 -24.13 0.55 12.65
CA LYS A 50 -23.49 0.31 13.96
C LYS A 50 -22.71 1.58 14.33
N GLY A 51 -22.76 2.01 15.58
CA GLY A 51 -21.87 3.05 16.11
C GLY A 51 -20.40 2.61 16.17
N LEU A 52 -19.49 3.58 16.20
CA LEU A 52 -18.03 3.46 16.19
C LEU A 52 -17.52 2.84 17.52
N VAL A 53 -16.96 3.65 18.42
CA VAL A 53 -16.57 3.25 19.78
C VAL A 53 -17.77 3.31 20.73
N GLU A 54 -18.69 4.25 20.48
CA GLU A 54 -19.95 4.40 21.19
C GLU A 54 -21.13 4.03 20.26
N PRO A 55 -22.18 3.33 20.73
CA PRO A 55 -23.26 2.85 19.86
C PRO A 55 -24.06 3.93 19.12
N ASP A 56 -24.08 5.15 19.64
CA ASP A 56 -24.76 6.33 19.08
C ASP A 56 -23.87 7.16 18.13
N LEU A 57 -22.56 6.89 18.08
CA LEU A 57 -21.58 7.65 17.31
C LEU A 57 -21.39 7.03 15.91
N LEU A 58 -22.13 7.53 14.92
CA LEU A 58 -22.18 7.00 13.55
C LEU A 58 -21.21 7.73 12.61
N ALA A 59 -20.34 6.99 11.93
CA ALA A 59 -19.68 7.48 10.72
C ALA A 59 -20.66 7.47 9.54
N GLY A 60 -20.49 8.42 8.61
CA GLY A 60 -21.24 8.45 7.35
C GLY A 60 -20.52 9.19 6.25
N TRP A 61 -20.91 8.91 5.01
CA TRP A 61 -20.23 9.40 3.81
C TRP A 61 -21.20 9.94 2.75
N HIS A 62 -20.76 10.99 2.07
CA HIS A 62 -21.27 11.40 0.77
C HIS A 62 -20.25 10.95 -0.29
N LEU A 63 -20.68 10.02 -1.16
CA LEU A 63 -19.82 9.47 -2.22
C LEU A 63 -19.80 10.43 -3.41
N GLY A 64 -18.63 10.92 -3.75
CA GLY A 64 -18.41 11.80 -4.90
C GLY A 64 -17.89 11.04 -6.13
N GLU A 65 -17.22 11.80 -6.99
CA GLU A 65 -16.74 11.35 -8.30
C GLU A 65 -15.80 10.14 -8.23
N LEU A 66 -15.88 9.30 -9.26
CA LEU A 66 -14.92 8.22 -9.51
C LEU A 66 -13.58 8.84 -9.95
N PHE A 67 -12.57 8.75 -9.10
CA PHE A 67 -11.24 9.31 -9.36
C PHE A 67 -10.39 8.39 -10.24
N ARG A 68 -10.48 7.08 -10.01
CA ARG A 68 -9.75 6.05 -10.77
C ARG A 68 -10.47 4.70 -10.66
N GLU A 69 -10.46 3.94 -11.73
CA GLU A 69 -10.78 2.50 -11.70
C GLU A 69 -9.48 1.70 -11.79
N GLY A 70 -9.37 0.62 -11.03
CA GLY A 70 -8.22 -0.28 -10.99
C GLY A 70 -8.64 -1.72 -10.78
N THR A 71 -7.71 -2.67 -10.97
CA THR A 71 -8.00 -4.11 -11.08
C THR A 71 -8.83 -4.70 -9.94
N TYR A 72 -8.69 -4.19 -8.71
CA TYR A 72 -9.38 -4.69 -7.51
C TYR A 72 -10.37 -3.70 -6.88
N GLY A 73 -10.71 -2.61 -7.58
CA GLY A 73 -11.74 -1.69 -7.10
C GLY A 73 -11.78 -0.30 -7.74
N LYS A 74 -12.87 0.39 -7.41
CA LYS A 74 -13.17 1.78 -7.79
C LYS A 74 -12.71 2.72 -6.68
N ILE A 75 -11.89 3.70 -7.03
CA ILE A 75 -11.36 4.71 -6.12
C ILE A 75 -12.22 5.97 -6.27
N HIS A 76 -12.97 6.29 -5.23
CA HIS A 76 -13.84 7.46 -5.19
C HIS A 76 -13.24 8.58 -4.32
N HIS A 77 -13.40 9.82 -4.77
CA HIS A 77 -13.42 10.95 -3.83
C HIS A 77 -14.72 10.88 -3.03
N ALA A 78 -14.65 11.17 -1.73
CA ALA A 78 -15.83 11.23 -0.88
C ALA A 78 -15.63 12.25 0.25
N HIS A 79 -16.72 12.60 0.92
CA HIS A 79 -16.69 13.34 2.17
C HIS A 79 -17.11 12.41 3.31
N ARG A 80 -16.37 12.41 4.41
CA ARG A 80 -16.66 11.67 5.64
C ARG A 80 -17.09 12.65 6.73
N MET A 81 -18.09 12.27 7.52
CA MET A 81 -18.45 12.96 8.76
C MET A 81 -18.68 11.93 9.88
N VAL A 82 -18.69 12.40 11.13
CA VAL A 82 -19.17 11.61 12.28
C VAL A 82 -20.26 12.39 13.01
N VAL A 83 -21.35 11.71 13.33
CA VAL A 83 -22.49 12.26 14.07
C VAL A 83 -22.81 11.45 15.32
N ARG A 84 -23.31 12.10 16.36
CA ARG A 84 -23.90 11.44 17.53
C ARG A 84 -25.42 11.47 17.41
N ARG A 85 -26.07 10.30 17.42
CA ARG A 85 -27.53 10.16 17.26
C ARG A 85 -28.22 10.04 18.63
N THR A 86 -28.90 11.09 19.05
CA THR A 86 -29.67 11.13 20.30
C THR A 86 -30.78 10.08 20.30
N ALA A 87 -30.70 9.08 21.18
CA ALA A 87 -31.62 7.93 21.17
C ALA A 87 -33.11 8.31 21.34
N ALA A 88 -33.41 9.35 22.12
CA ALA A 88 -34.78 9.78 22.42
C ALA A 88 -35.48 10.54 21.28
N THR A 89 -34.73 11.26 20.43
CA THR A 89 -35.30 12.11 19.37
C THR A 89 -34.89 11.69 17.96
N GLY A 90 -33.90 10.81 17.84
CA GLY A 90 -33.26 10.46 16.57
C GLY A 90 -32.41 11.58 15.96
N HIS A 91 -32.30 12.75 16.58
CA HIS A 91 -31.50 13.88 16.08
C HIS A 91 -30.01 13.52 16.02
N CYS A 92 -29.33 13.93 14.96
CA CYS A 92 -27.90 13.75 14.77
C CYS A 92 -27.16 15.08 15.03
N ALA A 93 -26.33 15.13 16.06
CA ALA A 93 -25.38 16.22 16.29
C ALA A 93 -24.06 15.91 15.56
N VAL A 94 -23.49 16.87 14.83
CA VAL A 94 -22.19 16.69 14.15
C VAL A 94 -21.05 16.73 15.19
N ILE A 95 -20.22 15.68 15.20
CA ILE A 95 -19.05 15.53 16.07
C ILE A 95 -17.75 15.74 15.28
N GLU A 96 -17.70 15.26 14.05
CA GLU A 96 -16.60 15.48 13.10
C GLU A 96 -17.19 16.01 11.79
N SER A 97 -16.85 17.25 11.43
CA SER A 97 -17.37 17.92 10.23
C SER A 97 -16.99 17.20 8.93
N PRO A 98 -17.80 17.34 7.86
CA PRO A 98 -17.46 16.86 6.52
C PRO A 98 -16.05 17.23 6.07
N HIS A 99 -15.22 16.23 5.77
CA HIS A 99 -13.86 16.39 5.24
C HIS A 99 -13.58 15.37 4.14
N THR A 100 -12.64 15.69 3.24
CA THR A 100 -12.31 14.86 2.08
C THR A 100 -11.57 13.58 2.48
N VAL A 101 -12.06 12.45 1.96
CA VAL A 101 -11.48 11.12 2.11
C VAL A 101 -11.42 10.41 0.75
N VAL A 102 -10.72 9.27 0.72
CA VAL A 102 -10.75 8.31 -0.38
C VAL A 102 -11.52 7.07 0.08
N ILE A 103 -12.34 6.52 -0.80
CA ILE A 103 -12.97 5.20 -0.62
C ILE A 103 -12.52 4.28 -1.74
N LYS A 104 -11.81 3.19 -1.39
CA LYS A 104 -11.55 2.07 -2.30
C LYS A 104 -12.72 1.08 -2.18
N LYS A 105 -13.55 1.01 -3.21
CA LYS A 105 -14.76 0.17 -3.27
C LYS A 105 -14.57 -1.02 -4.21
N THR A 106 -14.61 -2.23 -3.67
CA THR A 106 -14.65 -3.49 -4.43
C THR A 106 -16.11 -3.86 -4.69
N VAL A 107 -16.42 -4.25 -5.92
CA VAL A 107 -17.76 -4.56 -6.43
C VAL A 107 -17.78 -5.95 -7.08
N PRO A 108 -18.94 -6.62 -7.21
CA PRO A 108 -19.03 -7.92 -7.83
C PRO A 108 -18.44 -7.96 -9.26
N PRO A 109 -17.88 -9.09 -9.70
CA PRO A 109 -17.48 -9.28 -11.09
C PRO A 109 -18.69 -9.21 -12.03
N SER A 110 -18.46 -8.93 -13.31
CA SER A 110 -19.53 -8.77 -14.30
C SER A 110 -20.44 -10.00 -14.35
N GLY A 111 -21.75 -9.79 -14.21
CA GLY A 111 -22.77 -10.85 -14.16
C GLY A 111 -23.08 -11.40 -12.76
N ALA A 112 -22.32 -11.04 -11.72
CA ALA A 112 -22.62 -11.43 -10.34
C ALA A 112 -23.39 -10.32 -9.59
N GLU A 113 -24.38 -10.70 -8.78
CA GLU A 113 -25.08 -9.76 -7.88
C GLU A 113 -24.34 -9.50 -6.56
N LEU A 114 -23.46 -10.42 -6.16
CA LEU A 114 -22.80 -10.47 -4.86
C LEU A 114 -21.30 -10.73 -5.06
N LEU A 115 -20.48 -10.23 -4.13
CA LEU A 115 -19.05 -10.54 -4.06
C LEU A 115 -18.85 -12.03 -3.71
N PRO A 116 -17.98 -12.74 -4.45
CA PRO A 116 -17.45 -14.04 -4.03
C PRO A 116 -16.78 -13.95 -2.64
N GLU A 117 -16.79 -15.04 -1.87
CA GLU A 117 -16.19 -15.07 -0.53
C GLU A 117 -14.69 -14.74 -0.57
N GLU A 118 -13.99 -15.18 -1.61
CA GLU A 118 -12.58 -14.87 -1.86
C GLU A 118 -12.31 -13.34 -2.03
N GLU A 119 -13.20 -12.60 -2.69
CA GLU A 119 -13.08 -11.14 -2.85
C GLU A 119 -13.37 -10.40 -1.54
N VAL A 120 -14.35 -10.89 -0.75
CA VAL A 120 -14.60 -10.36 0.60
C VAL A 120 -13.39 -10.59 1.50
N MET A 121 -12.81 -11.79 1.49
CA MET A 121 -11.62 -12.12 2.29
C MET A 121 -10.37 -11.38 1.80
N ALA A 122 -10.20 -11.17 0.50
CA ALA A 122 -9.11 -10.36 -0.06
C ALA A 122 -9.20 -8.89 0.38
N HIS A 123 -10.38 -8.28 0.29
CA HIS A 123 -10.61 -6.89 0.68
C HIS A 123 -10.42 -6.68 2.20
N VAL A 124 -10.91 -7.61 3.03
CA VAL A 124 -10.71 -7.56 4.49
C VAL A 124 -9.23 -7.74 4.84
N SER A 125 -8.51 -8.62 4.14
CA SER A 125 -7.08 -8.85 4.38
C SER A 125 -6.23 -7.65 3.94
N GLU A 126 -6.51 -7.02 2.80
CA GLU A 126 -5.90 -5.74 2.41
C GLU A 126 -6.13 -4.68 3.49
N SER A 127 -7.37 -4.54 3.95
CA SER A 127 -7.74 -3.52 4.93
C SER A 127 -7.00 -3.68 6.25
N LEU A 128 -6.88 -4.91 6.78
CA LEU A 128 -6.09 -5.18 7.97
C LEU A 128 -4.59 -4.92 7.74
N LEU A 129 -4.03 -5.30 6.58
CA LEU A 129 -2.62 -5.03 6.26
C LEU A 129 -2.32 -3.52 6.17
N HIS A 130 -3.23 -2.74 5.59
CA HIS A 130 -3.16 -1.27 5.58
C HIS A 130 -3.17 -0.70 7.01
N VAL A 131 -4.05 -1.19 7.89
CA VAL A 131 -4.15 -0.73 9.30
C VAL A 131 -2.88 -1.06 10.09
N LEU A 132 -2.38 -2.30 9.98
CA LEU A 132 -1.14 -2.73 10.63
C LEU A 132 0.05 -1.89 10.15
N ALA A 133 0.17 -1.65 8.84
CA ALA A 133 1.19 -0.80 8.25
C ALA A 133 1.11 0.65 8.77
N TRP A 134 -0.11 1.23 8.81
CA TRP A 134 -0.34 2.57 9.33
C TRP A 134 0.06 2.71 10.81
N ARG A 135 -0.38 1.80 11.69
CA ARG A 135 0.02 1.78 13.11
C ARG A 135 1.52 1.61 13.29
N THR A 136 2.15 0.79 12.45
CA THR A 136 3.61 0.59 12.45
C THR A 136 4.36 1.88 12.15
N MET A 137 3.87 2.69 11.22
CA MET A 137 4.46 3.98 10.87
C MET A 137 4.11 5.12 11.85
N GLN A 138 3.01 5.05 12.61
CA GLN A 138 2.75 6.01 13.71
C GLN A 138 3.85 5.96 14.79
N LYS A 139 4.47 4.80 14.97
CA LYS A 139 5.61 4.53 15.86
C LYS A 139 6.97 4.89 15.21
N THR A 140 7.02 5.91 14.34
CA THR A 140 8.22 6.38 13.59
C THR A 140 8.19 7.92 13.37
N ALA A 141 9.20 8.48 12.69
CA ALA A 141 9.16 9.86 12.20
C ALA A 141 8.19 10.04 11.02
N ALA A 142 8.10 9.06 10.12
CA ALA A 142 7.31 9.11 8.89
C ALA A 142 5.83 8.75 9.12
N LYS A 143 5.14 9.49 10.00
CA LYS A 143 3.76 9.16 10.41
C LYS A 143 2.73 9.21 9.29
N MET A 144 2.99 9.96 8.22
CA MET A 144 2.14 10.06 7.02
C MET A 144 2.56 9.11 5.88
N ALA A 145 3.51 8.20 6.14
CA ALA A 145 4.00 7.23 5.15
C ALA A 145 2.91 6.27 4.63
N ILE A 146 1.83 6.07 5.40
CA ILE A 146 0.65 5.31 5.01
C ILE A 146 -0.57 6.23 5.24
N PRO A 147 -1.58 6.30 4.35
CA PRO A 147 -2.81 7.04 4.62
C PRO A 147 -3.48 6.48 5.88
N ARG A 148 -4.02 7.35 6.75
CA ARG A 148 -4.82 6.88 7.90
C ARG A 148 -6.07 6.15 7.39
N PRO A 149 -6.28 4.86 7.70
CA PRO A 149 -7.58 4.23 7.52
C PRO A 149 -8.58 4.78 8.56
N TYR A 150 -9.86 4.77 8.21
CA TYR A 150 -10.94 5.18 9.11
C TYR A 150 -11.92 4.03 9.37
N GLU A 151 -12.56 3.52 8.33
CA GLU A 151 -13.59 2.48 8.44
C GLU A 151 -13.47 1.44 7.32
N VAL A 152 -13.95 0.22 7.60
CA VAL A 152 -14.17 -0.85 6.64
C VAL A 152 -15.63 -1.27 6.73
N PHE A 153 -16.33 -1.20 5.61
CA PHE A 153 -17.78 -1.35 5.56
C PHE A 153 -18.26 -1.91 4.22
N GLY A 154 -19.55 -2.19 4.07
CA GLY A 154 -20.09 -2.64 2.80
C GLY A 154 -21.61 -2.50 2.65
N ASP A 155 -22.06 -2.66 1.41
CA ASP A 155 -23.46 -2.85 1.06
C ASP A 155 -23.78 -4.35 1.24
N TYR A 156 -24.73 -4.71 2.10
CA TYR A 156 -25.12 -6.11 2.36
C TYR A 156 -26.61 -6.30 2.09
N VAL A 157 -26.97 -7.38 1.40
CA VAL A 157 -28.36 -7.76 1.09
C VAL A 157 -28.71 -9.05 1.82
N GLY A 158 -29.96 -9.14 2.29
CA GLY A 158 -30.49 -10.26 3.08
C GLY A 158 -30.65 -9.91 4.56
N SER A 159 -31.61 -10.54 5.22
CA SER A 159 -31.77 -10.47 6.68
C SER A 159 -30.51 -11.03 7.35
N GLY A 160 -29.95 -10.29 8.31
CA GLY A 160 -28.59 -10.52 8.83
C GLY A 160 -28.35 -11.79 9.65
N THR A 161 -29.27 -12.76 9.60
CA THR A 161 -29.34 -13.95 10.43
C THR A 161 -29.67 -15.24 9.65
N GLY A 162 -29.91 -15.15 8.33
CA GLY A 162 -30.34 -16.30 7.50
C GLY A 162 -29.34 -16.68 6.41
N ALA A 163 -29.42 -17.93 5.96
CA ALA A 163 -28.75 -18.38 4.74
C ALA A 163 -29.43 -17.74 3.52
N GLY A 164 -28.64 -17.09 2.65
CA GLY A 164 -29.15 -16.34 1.48
C GLY A 164 -28.84 -14.84 1.47
N GLY A 165 -28.09 -14.31 2.44
CA GLY A 165 -27.55 -12.95 2.41
C GLY A 165 -26.08 -12.87 2.00
N GLY A 166 -25.65 -11.73 1.45
CA GLY A 166 -24.27 -11.52 0.99
C GLY A 166 -23.91 -10.04 0.73
N TRP A 167 -22.63 -9.78 0.45
CA TRP A 167 -22.11 -8.44 0.20
C TRP A 167 -22.28 -8.01 -1.27
N LYS A 168 -23.01 -6.92 -1.52
CA LYS A 168 -23.07 -6.22 -2.82
C LYS A 168 -21.89 -5.27 -3.03
N SER A 169 -21.13 -4.94 -1.99
CA SER A 169 -19.82 -4.32 -2.10
C SER A 169 -19.05 -4.35 -0.80
N MET A 170 -17.73 -4.16 -0.88
CA MET A 170 -16.84 -3.89 0.26
C MET A 170 -16.09 -2.57 0.02
N SER A 171 -15.84 -1.80 1.07
CA SER A 171 -15.27 -0.46 1.02
C SER A 171 -14.28 -0.21 2.16
N LEU A 172 -13.09 0.26 1.82
CA LEU A 172 -12.09 0.79 2.75
C LEU A 172 -12.05 2.32 2.62
N CYS A 173 -12.34 3.04 3.71
CA CYS A 173 -12.22 4.49 3.79
C CYS A 173 -10.89 4.89 4.42
N MET A 174 -10.20 5.85 3.78
CA MET A 174 -8.87 6.33 4.20
C MET A 174 -8.70 7.83 3.94
N ALA A 175 -7.77 8.46 4.65
CA ALA A 175 -7.44 9.87 4.50
C ALA A 175 -7.00 10.21 3.07
N TYR A 176 -7.53 11.32 2.54
CA TYR A 176 -7.09 11.83 1.24
C TYR A 176 -5.67 12.41 1.35
N VAL A 177 -4.78 11.92 0.50
CA VAL A 177 -3.39 12.39 0.40
C VAL A 177 -3.29 13.33 -0.79
N ASN A 178 -3.20 14.64 -0.52
CA ASN A 178 -2.93 15.64 -1.55
C ASN A 178 -1.46 15.54 -2.00
N GLY A 179 -1.21 14.67 -2.99
CA GLY A 179 0.09 14.40 -3.60
C GLY A 179 -0.07 13.81 -5.01
N ARG A 180 1.04 13.68 -5.75
CA ARG A 180 1.07 13.10 -7.10
C ARG A 180 1.65 11.70 -7.05
N THR A 181 1.26 10.80 -7.95
CA THR A 181 2.04 9.55 -8.14
C THR A 181 3.45 9.88 -8.62
N LEU A 182 4.44 9.04 -8.28
CA LEU A 182 5.82 9.22 -8.77
C LEU A 182 5.89 9.29 -10.30
N HIS A 183 5.03 8.55 -11.02
CA HIS A 183 4.91 8.68 -12.49
C HIS A 183 4.61 10.12 -12.92
N THR A 184 3.58 10.75 -12.36
CA THR A 184 3.17 12.12 -12.68
C THR A 184 4.12 13.18 -12.10
N PHE A 185 4.86 12.85 -11.04
CA PHE A 185 5.89 13.71 -10.48
C PHE A 185 7.16 13.72 -11.35
N PHE A 186 7.79 12.56 -11.59
CA PHE A 186 8.97 12.45 -12.45
C PHE A 186 8.66 12.89 -13.89
N GLY A 187 7.52 12.51 -14.46
CA GLY A 187 7.10 12.94 -15.80
C GLY A 187 6.89 14.45 -15.99
N ARG A 188 6.86 15.23 -14.90
CA ARG A 188 6.79 16.70 -14.91
C ARG A 188 8.08 17.39 -14.47
N GLU A 189 8.75 16.85 -13.45
CA GLU A 189 9.86 17.54 -12.79
C GLU A 189 11.24 17.01 -13.25
N TRP A 190 11.34 15.85 -13.91
CA TRP A 190 12.62 15.35 -14.46
C TRP A 190 12.94 15.95 -15.84
N LYS A 191 14.19 16.43 -15.99
CA LYS A 191 14.74 16.83 -17.29
C LYS A 191 15.05 15.56 -18.12
N LYS A 192 14.86 15.58 -19.44
CA LYS A 192 15.16 14.44 -20.34
C LYS A 192 16.66 14.32 -20.68
N GLU A 193 17.50 14.44 -19.65
CA GLU A 193 18.96 14.41 -19.73
C GLU A 193 19.55 13.92 -18.39
N PRO A 194 20.77 13.36 -18.36
CA PRO A 194 21.49 13.06 -17.13
C PRO A 194 21.82 14.32 -16.30
N CYS A 195 21.12 14.54 -15.18
CA CYS A 195 21.39 15.71 -14.31
C CYS A 195 21.33 15.39 -12.80
N VAL A 196 21.95 16.27 -12.01
CA VAL A 196 22.04 16.15 -10.55
C VAL A 196 20.67 16.27 -9.87
N GLU A 197 19.76 17.10 -10.40
CA GLU A 197 18.41 17.26 -9.84
C GLU A 197 17.59 15.96 -9.95
N ASN A 198 17.64 15.28 -11.10
CA ASN A 198 16.98 13.99 -11.30
C ASN A 198 17.52 12.94 -10.32
N ALA A 199 18.84 12.88 -10.16
CA ALA A 199 19.49 11.98 -9.20
C ALA A 199 19.11 12.28 -7.76
N ARG A 200 19.11 13.55 -7.34
CA ARG A 200 18.70 13.99 -6.01
C ARG A 200 17.25 13.56 -5.71
N MET A 201 16.32 13.86 -6.62
CA MET A 201 14.91 13.46 -6.48
C MET A 201 14.72 11.94 -6.41
N LEU A 202 15.47 11.16 -7.20
CA LEU A 202 15.40 9.70 -7.13
C LEU A 202 15.97 9.15 -5.82
N LEU A 203 17.12 9.62 -5.37
CA LEU A 203 17.78 9.13 -4.16
C LEU A 203 16.99 9.50 -2.89
N GLU A 204 16.39 10.70 -2.84
CA GLU A 204 15.43 11.06 -1.79
C GLU A 204 14.20 10.11 -1.80
N THR A 205 13.66 9.81 -2.99
CA THR A 205 12.52 8.89 -3.16
C THR A 205 12.84 7.46 -2.69
N LEU A 206 13.99 6.92 -3.10
CA LEU A 206 14.44 5.58 -2.73
C LEU A 206 14.79 5.50 -1.23
N ALA A 207 15.42 6.53 -0.67
CA ALA A 207 15.68 6.61 0.76
C ALA A 207 14.38 6.65 1.59
N GLN A 208 13.41 7.50 1.23
CA GLN A 208 12.11 7.53 1.94
C GLN A 208 11.40 6.17 1.83
N THR A 209 11.37 5.57 0.64
CA THR A 209 10.75 4.25 0.44
C THR A 209 11.45 3.17 1.28
N ALA A 210 12.78 3.19 1.33
CA ALA A 210 13.58 2.25 2.11
C ALA A 210 13.39 2.43 3.62
N TYR A 211 13.24 3.67 4.12
CA TYR A 211 12.88 3.91 5.52
C TYR A 211 11.55 3.24 5.88
N ILE A 212 10.52 3.45 5.05
CA ILE A 212 9.17 2.90 5.26
C ILE A 212 9.22 1.36 5.24
N LEU A 213 9.80 0.78 4.19
CA LEU A 213 9.92 -0.67 4.05
C LEU A 213 10.75 -1.29 5.16
N TRP A 214 11.81 -0.64 5.66
CA TRP A 214 12.58 -1.17 6.79
C TRP A 214 11.71 -1.35 8.03
N PHE A 215 10.87 -0.37 8.38
CA PHE A 215 9.97 -0.49 9.55
C PHE A 215 8.89 -1.55 9.33
N LEU A 216 8.29 -1.63 8.14
CA LEU A 216 7.27 -2.63 7.80
C LEU A 216 7.84 -4.05 7.82
N GLN A 217 9.00 -4.28 7.21
CA GLN A 217 9.68 -5.58 7.23
C GLN A 217 10.16 -5.94 8.65
N ARG A 218 10.76 -4.99 9.39
CA ARG A 218 11.36 -5.28 10.71
C ARG A 218 10.34 -5.49 11.83
N ARG A 219 9.14 -4.90 11.74
CA ARG A 219 8.07 -5.00 12.76
C ARG A 219 6.92 -5.93 12.34
N LEU A 220 6.51 -5.93 11.07
CA LEU A 220 5.38 -6.74 10.57
C LEU A 220 5.79 -7.91 9.68
N ARG A 221 7.08 -8.04 9.30
CA ARG A 221 7.52 -9.05 8.31
C ARG A 221 6.79 -8.88 6.96
N LEU A 222 6.43 -7.63 6.64
CA LEU A 222 5.54 -7.30 5.54
C LEU A 222 6.32 -7.03 4.25
N ASN A 223 5.92 -7.66 3.14
CA ASN A 223 6.22 -7.13 1.80
C ASN A 223 4.97 -6.49 1.19
N HIS A 224 5.17 -5.47 0.35
CA HIS A 224 4.08 -4.90 -0.45
C HIS A 224 3.76 -5.78 -1.67
N ARG A 225 4.78 -6.43 -2.27
CA ARG A 225 4.71 -7.28 -3.49
C ARG A 225 4.18 -6.59 -4.77
N ASP A 226 3.64 -5.38 -4.66
CA ASP A 226 3.24 -4.50 -5.77
C ASP A 226 3.81 -3.09 -5.56
N MET A 227 5.14 -2.99 -5.52
CA MET A 227 5.86 -1.71 -5.50
C MET A 227 6.04 -1.17 -6.91
N LYS A 228 5.26 -0.15 -7.25
CA LYS A 228 5.31 0.55 -8.53
C LYS A 228 5.16 2.06 -8.36
N ILE A 229 5.61 2.83 -9.35
CA ILE A 229 5.57 4.31 -9.34
C ILE A 229 4.16 4.93 -9.28
N ASN A 230 3.11 4.12 -9.40
CA ASN A 230 1.72 4.53 -9.24
C ASN A 230 1.13 4.21 -7.85
N ASN A 231 1.83 3.41 -7.04
CA ASN A 231 1.46 3.04 -5.66
C ASN A 231 2.25 3.87 -4.61
N LEU A 232 3.00 4.87 -5.07
CA LEU A 232 3.71 5.84 -4.25
C LEU A 232 3.26 7.25 -4.63
N LEU A 233 2.71 7.96 -3.65
CA LEU A 233 2.37 9.37 -3.73
C LEU A 233 3.51 10.21 -3.14
N ILE A 234 3.77 11.37 -3.72
CA ILE A 234 4.75 12.34 -3.24
C ILE A 234 4.15 13.75 -3.20
N ARG A 235 4.49 14.51 -2.15
CA ARG A 235 4.12 15.92 -1.98
C ARG A 235 5.27 16.72 -1.37
N ARG A 236 5.27 18.04 -1.57
CA ARG A 236 6.20 18.95 -0.87
C ARG A 236 5.69 19.24 0.54
N VAL A 237 6.61 19.34 1.48
CA VAL A 237 6.39 19.62 2.91
C VAL A 237 7.51 20.53 3.44
N PRO A 238 7.36 21.14 4.64
CA PRO A 238 8.50 21.71 5.35
C PRO A 238 9.64 20.70 5.50
N ALA A 239 10.89 21.17 5.47
CA ALA A 239 12.04 20.27 5.52
C ALA A 239 12.07 19.44 6.83
N TRP A 240 12.25 18.13 6.70
CA TRP A 240 12.22 17.17 7.80
C TRP A 240 13.31 16.11 7.62
N THR A 241 13.64 15.39 8.70
CA THR A 241 14.77 14.45 8.74
C THR A 241 14.31 13.03 9.10
N LEU A 242 14.78 12.06 8.32
CA LEU A 242 14.73 10.63 8.61
C LEU A 242 16.10 10.13 9.06
N GLU A 243 16.14 9.28 10.08
CA GLU A 243 17.35 8.64 10.59
C GLU A 243 17.14 7.12 10.67
N LEU A 244 18.04 6.36 10.07
CA LEU A 244 18.05 4.89 10.09
C LEU A 244 19.49 4.38 10.09
N ALA A 245 19.82 3.52 11.05
CA ALA A 245 21.16 2.93 11.24
C ALA A 245 22.31 3.97 11.25
N GLY A 246 22.07 5.17 11.80
CA GLY A 246 23.04 6.28 11.86
C GLY A 246 23.17 7.10 10.58
N ALA A 247 22.64 6.63 9.44
CA ALA A 247 22.49 7.44 8.25
C ALA A 247 21.33 8.43 8.42
N LYS A 248 21.43 9.60 7.77
CA LYS A 248 20.46 10.71 7.86
C LYS A 248 20.09 11.23 6.48
N LEU A 249 18.79 11.40 6.25
CA LEU A 249 18.19 12.01 5.09
C LEU A 249 17.40 13.24 5.53
N THR A 250 17.78 14.43 5.07
CA THR A 250 16.95 15.64 5.19
C THR A 250 16.31 15.91 3.83
N THR A 251 15.00 16.12 3.80
CA THR A 251 14.22 16.24 2.55
C THR A 251 13.06 17.23 2.72
N ALA A 252 12.66 17.88 1.62
CA ALA A 252 11.48 18.74 1.54
C ALA A 252 10.28 18.04 0.86
N TYR A 253 10.36 16.71 0.70
CA TYR A 253 9.30 15.87 0.16
C TYR A 253 8.83 14.87 1.21
N GLU A 254 7.55 14.52 1.15
CA GLU A 254 6.96 13.43 1.93
C GLU A 254 6.37 12.40 0.95
N LEU A 255 6.71 11.13 1.17
CA LEU A 255 6.32 10.00 0.35
C LEU A 255 5.36 9.07 1.12
N THR A 256 4.26 8.71 0.47
CA THR A 256 3.17 7.90 1.04
C THR A 256 2.89 6.67 0.17
N LEU A 257 2.92 5.49 0.78
CA LEU A 257 2.65 4.17 0.17
C LEU A 257 1.16 3.84 0.23
N ILE A 258 0.60 3.35 -0.89
CA ILE A 258 -0.81 3.02 -1.07
C ILE A 258 -1.00 1.68 -1.81
N ASP A 259 -2.23 1.16 -1.80
CA ASP A 259 -2.69 -0.03 -2.55
C ASP A 259 -2.09 -1.37 -2.08
N PHE A 260 -2.43 -1.76 -0.84
CA PHE A 260 -1.96 -2.98 -0.19
C PHE A 260 -2.58 -4.28 -0.73
N GLY A 261 -3.32 -4.24 -1.85
CA GLY A 261 -4.09 -5.35 -2.41
C GLY A 261 -3.28 -6.61 -2.79
N PHE A 262 -1.96 -6.52 -2.81
CA PHE A 262 -1.04 -7.64 -3.02
C PHE A 262 -0.14 -7.96 -1.80
N ALA A 263 -0.21 -7.20 -0.70
CA ALA A 263 0.74 -7.30 0.40
C ALA A 263 0.68 -8.66 1.13
N CYS A 264 1.76 -9.02 1.83
CA CYS A 264 1.85 -10.25 2.64
C CYS A 264 2.59 -10.02 3.95
N VAL A 265 2.34 -10.88 4.95
CA VAL A 265 3.07 -10.99 6.21
C VAL A 265 3.69 -12.39 6.30
N GLY A 266 4.95 -12.44 6.74
CA GLY A 266 5.75 -13.67 6.87
C GLY A 266 5.81 -14.28 8.27
N CYS A 267 6.07 -15.58 8.34
CA CYS A 267 6.43 -16.31 9.55
C CYS A 267 7.61 -15.68 10.33
N PRO A 268 7.66 -15.84 11.67
CA PRO A 268 8.89 -15.62 12.44
C PRO A 268 9.88 -16.80 12.33
N PRO A 269 11.19 -16.56 12.53
CA PRO A 269 12.15 -17.62 12.84
C PRO A 269 11.71 -18.44 14.06
N PRO A 270 12.07 -19.73 14.15
CA PRO A 270 12.95 -20.47 13.24
C PRO A 270 12.25 -21.04 11.99
N ARG A 271 10.95 -20.77 11.78
CA ARG A 271 10.26 -21.22 10.57
C ARG A 271 10.85 -20.54 9.33
N GLN A 272 10.86 -21.24 8.20
CA GLN A 272 11.15 -20.62 6.90
C GLN A 272 10.15 -19.47 6.65
N PRO A 273 10.54 -18.42 5.90
CA PRO A 273 9.71 -17.23 5.69
C PRO A 273 8.55 -17.53 4.73
N MET A 274 7.55 -18.25 5.23
CA MET A 274 6.30 -18.57 4.55
C MET A 274 5.28 -17.47 4.81
N THR A 275 4.48 -17.14 3.80
CA THR A 275 3.33 -16.24 3.94
C THR A 275 2.29 -16.81 4.92
N VAL A 276 2.02 -16.09 6.03
CA VAL A 276 0.97 -16.44 7.02
C VAL A 276 -0.35 -15.69 6.77
N MET A 277 -0.28 -14.53 6.11
CA MET A 277 -1.44 -13.72 5.71
C MET A 277 -1.08 -12.93 4.46
N GLN A 278 -2.06 -12.67 3.60
CA GLN A 278 -1.90 -11.82 2.42
C GLN A 278 -3.22 -11.20 1.97
N ALA A 279 -3.11 -10.11 1.21
CA ALA A 279 -4.17 -9.62 0.35
C ALA A 279 -4.13 -10.30 -1.02
N GLY A 280 -5.30 -10.49 -1.62
CA GLY A 280 -5.48 -11.03 -2.97
C GLY A 280 -5.24 -12.55 -3.12
N SER A 281 -5.74 -13.09 -4.22
CA SER A 281 -5.57 -14.50 -4.64
C SER A 281 -4.42 -14.71 -5.64
N TRP A 282 -3.86 -13.65 -6.21
CA TRP A 282 -2.83 -13.69 -7.28
C TRP A 282 -1.57 -14.47 -6.89
N PHE A 283 -1.16 -14.36 -5.62
CA PHE A 283 -0.06 -15.12 -5.05
C PHE A 283 -0.67 -16.24 -4.18
N PRO A 284 -0.34 -17.53 -4.37
CA PRO A 284 -0.78 -18.59 -3.46
C PRO A 284 -0.20 -18.47 -2.04
N LEU A 285 -0.96 -18.95 -1.05
CA LEU A 285 -0.45 -19.17 0.31
C LEU A 285 0.69 -20.19 0.26
N GLY A 286 1.74 -19.95 1.06
CA GLY A 286 2.97 -20.72 1.04
C GLY A 286 4.09 -20.16 0.15
N GLU A 287 3.86 -19.06 -0.56
CA GLU A 287 4.97 -18.30 -1.16
C GLU A 287 5.88 -17.65 -0.10
N LEU A 288 7.15 -17.41 -0.47
CA LEU A 288 8.11 -16.78 0.43
C LEU A 288 7.77 -15.30 0.70
N CYS A 289 7.55 -15.00 1.97
CA CYS A 289 7.36 -13.68 2.57
C CYS A 289 7.88 -13.74 4.02
N CYS A 290 8.69 -12.81 4.51
CA CYS A 290 9.25 -11.64 3.84
C CYS A 290 10.50 -11.99 3.00
N LYS A 291 10.67 -11.29 1.87
CA LYS A 291 11.93 -11.15 1.15
C LYS A 291 12.46 -9.72 1.31
N VAL A 292 13.72 -9.57 1.65
CA VAL A 292 14.27 -8.30 2.15
C VAL A 292 14.35 -7.26 1.02
N GLY A 293 14.93 -7.62 -0.13
CA GLY A 293 15.17 -6.66 -1.22
C GLY A 293 14.01 -6.49 -2.20
N ARG A 294 13.07 -7.45 -2.24
CA ARG A 294 11.97 -7.58 -3.23
C ARG A 294 11.33 -6.24 -3.59
N ASP A 295 10.82 -5.53 -2.59
CA ASP A 295 9.98 -4.35 -2.76
C ASP A 295 10.76 -3.15 -3.36
N ILE A 296 12.01 -2.92 -2.95
CA ILE A 296 12.86 -1.88 -3.55
C ILE A 296 13.27 -2.27 -4.99
N ALA A 297 13.65 -3.52 -5.22
CA ALA A 297 14.06 -3.97 -6.55
C ALA A 297 12.92 -3.86 -7.58
N GLN A 298 11.69 -4.21 -7.17
CA GLN A 298 10.49 -4.04 -7.99
C GLN A 298 10.23 -2.56 -8.33
N LEU A 299 10.42 -1.65 -7.36
CA LEU A 299 10.31 -0.20 -7.60
C LEU A 299 11.38 0.32 -8.56
N ILE A 300 12.66 -0.03 -8.36
CA ILE A 300 13.76 0.43 -9.23
C ILE A 300 13.55 -0.09 -10.66
N TYR A 301 13.13 -1.35 -10.83
CA TYR A 301 12.75 -1.91 -12.13
C TYR A 301 11.58 -1.13 -12.75
N CYS A 302 10.53 -0.85 -11.98
CA CYS A 302 9.39 -0.05 -12.43
C CYS A 302 9.81 1.35 -12.90
N ILE A 303 10.65 2.06 -12.13
CA ILE A 303 11.19 3.38 -12.52
C ILE A 303 11.97 3.25 -13.84
N HIS A 304 12.82 2.23 -13.99
CA HIS A 304 13.59 2.03 -15.22
C HIS A 304 12.73 1.77 -16.46
N CYS A 305 11.61 1.03 -16.34
CA CYS A 305 10.70 0.77 -17.45
C CYS A 305 10.03 2.05 -18.01
N TYR A 306 9.64 2.99 -17.12
CA TYR A 306 8.98 4.24 -17.53
C TYR A 306 9.97 5.39 -17.79
N PHE A 307 11.11 5.40 -17.08
CA PHE A 307 12.16 6.41 -17.16
C PHE A 307 13.52 5.70 -17.25
N PRO A 308 13.97 5.29 -18.45
CA PRO A 308 15.22 4.55 -18.64
C PRO A 308 16.42 5.26 -17.99
N LEU A 309 16.89 4.70 -16.88
CA LEU A 309 17.82 5.36 -15.94
C LEU A 309 19.04 6.04 -16.62
N PRO A 310 19.71 5.45 -17.65
CA PRO A 310 20.82 6.10 -18.36
C PRO A 310 20.46 7.41 -19.10
N THR A 311 19.19 7.63 -19.43
CA THR A 311 18.70 8.85 -20.10
C THR A 311 18.48 10.01 -19.12
N PHE A 312 18.26 9.70 -17.83
CA PHE A 312 17.84 10.69 -16.83
C PHE A 312 18.86 10.93 -15.71
N LEU A 313 19.83 10.03 -15.50
CA LEU A 313 20.72 10.05 -14.33
C LEU A 313 22.20 10.06 -14.70
N PRO A 314 23.07 10.71 -13.89
CA PRO A 314 24.52 10.66 -14.07
C PRO A 314 25.06 9.21 -14.02
N PRO A 315 26.06 8.84 -14.84
CA PRO A 315 26.55 7.46 -14.97
C PRO A 315 26.95 6.79 -13.65
N ALA A 316 27.52 7.53 -12.70
CA ALA A 316 27.90 7.00 -11.38
C ALA A 316 26.67 6.48 -10.60
N VAL A 317 25.56 7.22 -10.60
CA VAL A 317 24.31 6.83 -9.93
C VAL A 317 23.69 5.62 -10.64
N VAL A 318 23.73 5.58 -11.97
CA VAL A 318 23.28 4.42 -12.76
C VAL A 318 24.11 3.17 -12.44
N ALA A 319 25.42 3.31 -12.26
CA ALA A 319 26.31 2.22 -11.88
C ALA A 319 25.99 1.67 -10.48
N THR A 320 25.71 2.54 -9.49
CA THR A 320 25.28 2.09 -8.15
C THR A 320 23.92 1.41 -8.19
N LEU A 321 22.93 1.96 -8.90
CA LEU A 321 21.62 1.32 -9.06
C LEU A 321 21.74 -0.04 -9.77
N ARG A 322 22.63 -0.17 -10.76
CA ARG A 322 22.93 -1.45 -11.41
C ARG A 322 23.57 -2.47 -10.46
N SER A 323 24.44 -2.07 -9.52
CA SER A 323 25.04 -3.03 -8.58
C SER A 323 24.03 -3.59 -7.57
N TRP A 324 23.04 -2.79 -7.17
CA TRP A 324 21.92 -3.27 -6.34
C TRP A 324 21.02 -4.24 -7.13
N MET A 325 20.85 -3.98 -8.42
CA MET A 325 20.02 -4.75 -9.34
C MET A 325 20.77 -5.95 -9.97
N GLN A 326 21.83 -6.47 -9.33
CA GLN A 326 22.43 -7.77 -9.66
C GLN A 326 21.84 -8.87 -8.76
N ILE A 327 21.41 -9.99 -9.35
CA ILE A 327 21.02 -11.20 -8.60
C ILE A 327 21.82 -12.40 -9.11
N THR A 328 22.36 -13.21 -8.18
CA THR A 328 22.95 -14.51 -8.52
C THR A 328 21.88 -15.60 -8.58
N ILE A 329 21.73 -16.25 -9.74
CA ILE A 329 20.78 -17.35 -10.00
C ILE A 329 21.58 -18.53 -10.56
N GLY A 330 21.57 -19.67 -9.87
CA GLY A 330 22.30 -20.87 -10.33
C GLY A 330 23.81 -20.67 -10.54
N GLY A 331 24.42 -19.69 -9.86
CA GLY A 331 25.83 -19.30 -10.03
C GLY A 331 26.09 -18.26 -11.13
N GLN A 332 25.09 -17.87 -11.91
CA GLN A 332 25.18 -16.79 -12.90
C GLN A 332 24.65 -15.48 -12.31
N THR A 333 25.29 -14.34 -12.61
CA THR A 333 24.81 -13.02 -12.18
C THR A 333 23.95 -12.37 -13.27
N VAL A 334 22.73 -11.97 -12.91
CA VAL A 334 21.75 -11.33 -13.80
C VAL A 334 21.50 -9.89 -13.34
N ASP A 335 21.74 -8.94 -14.25
CA ASP A 335 21.28 -7.55 -14.11
C ASP A 335 19.77 -7.48 -14.43
N MET A 336 18.98 -7.19 -13.39
CA MET A 336 17.52 -7.08 -13.47
C MET A 336 17.06 -6.01 -14.47
N LEU A 337 17.85 -4.95 -14.68
CA LEU A 337 17.49 -3.84 -15.56
C LEU A 337 17.61 -4.20 -17.04
N ASN A 338 18.20 -5.35 -17.37
CA ASN A 338 18.24 -5.88 -18.75
C ASN A 338 17.05 -6.81 -19.08
N GLY A 339 15.92 -6.65 -18.37
CA GLY A 339 14.60 -7.23 -18.71
C GLY A 339 14.46 -8.73 -18.55
N PHE A 340 15.43 -9.40 -17.92
CA PHE A 340 15.44 -10.80 -17.50
C PHE A 340 15.23 -11.88 -18.60
N THR A 341 16.24 -12.73 -18.72
CA THR A 341 16.04 -14.19 -18.86
C THR A 341 16.80 -14.87 -17.69
N PRO A 342 16.55 -16.14 -17.33
CA PRO A 342 17.48 -16.96 -15.81
C PRO A 342 18.94 -16.90 -16.00
N GLU A 343 19.08 -17.52 -17.12
CA GLU A 343 17.80 -18.00 -17.71
C GLU A 343 15.33 -17.58 -16.05
N GLY A 344 14.71 -16.40 -15.65
CA GLY A 344 13.26 -16.16 -15.61
C GLY A 344 12.91 -15.19 -16.75
N ARG A 345 11.91 -15.48 -17.60
CA ARG A 345 11.75 -14.88 -18.95
C ARG A 345 10.65 -13.79 -19.02
N PRO A 346 10.93 -12.51 -18.74
CA PRO A 346 10.17 -11.41 -19.39
C PRO A 346 10.92 -10.53 -20.43
N ARG A 347 11.99 -11.00 -21.10
CA ARG A 347 12.52 -10.30 -22.28
C ARG A 347 11.54 -10.26 -23.47
N ARG A 348 10.71 -9.22 -23.49
CA ARG A 348 10.39 -8.42 -24.68
C ARG A 348 10.82 -6.97 -24.42
N THR A 349 11.49 -6.36 -25.38
CA THR A 349 11.84 -4.94 -25.33
C THR A 349 10.74 -4.12 -25.97
N GLY A 350 10.32 -3.04 -25.29
CA GLY A 350 9.46 -2.03 -25.92
C GLY A 350 10.19 -1.29 -27.05
N ALA A 351 9.49 -0.40 -27.76
CA ALA A 351 10.04 0.34 -28.90
C ALA A 351 11.27 1.23 -28.58
N SER A 352 11.55 1.49 -27.30
CA SER A 352 12.72 2.20 -26.78
C SER A 352 13.94 1.31 -26.50
N GLY A 353 13.82 -0.01 -26.67
CA GLY A 353 14.82 -0.99 -26.22
C GLY A 353 14.80 -1.28 -24.71
N ALA A 354 14.01 -0.55 -23.93
CA ALA A 354 13.86 -0.78 -22.50
C ALA A 354 12.95 -1.99 -22.19
N PRO A 355 13.06 -2.61 -21.01
CA PRO A 355 12.14 -3.64 -20.55
C PRO A 355 10.73 -3.07 -20.29
N GLU A 356 9.70 -3.88 -20.54
CA GLU A 356 8.32 -3.54 -20.17
C GLU A 356 8.01 -3.93 -18.71
N PHE A 357 7.15 -3.14 -18.05
CA PHE A 357 6.65 -3.46 -16.71
C PHE A 357 5.37 -4.29 -16.82
N ASN A 358 5.50 -5.61 -16.74
CA ASN A 358 4.44 -6.61 -16.95
C ASN A 358 4.40 -7.64 -15.80
N THR A 359 3.61 -8.73 -15.90
CA THR A 359 3.49 -9.75 -14.84
C THR A 359 4.81 -10.47 -14.52
N GLY A 360 5.76 -10.49 -15.45
CA GLY A 360 7.00 -11.23 -15.31
C GLY A 360 7.92 -10.78 -14.18
N ILE A 361 7.89 -9.51 -13.75
CA ILE A 361 8.65 -9.07 -12.56
C ILE A 361 8.10 -9.70 -11.27
N TYR A 362 6.78 -9.85 -11.18
CA TYR A 362 6.10 -10.47 -10.04
C TYR A 362 6.40 -11.97 -10.01
N GLU A 363 6.32 -12.64 -11.17
CA GLU A 363 6.67 -14.06 -11.35
C GLU A 363 8.15 -14.34 -11.04
N PHE A 364 9.06 -13.45 -11.43
CA PHE A 364 10.49 -13.53 -11.15
C PHE A 364 10.76 -13.37 -9.64
N LEU A 365 10.28 -12.29 -9.02
CA LEU A 365 10.44 -12.04 -7.57
C LEU A 365 9.61 -12.99 -6.68
N ARG A 366 8.79 -13.86 -7.28
CA ARG A 366 8.09 -14.98 -6.65
C ARG A 366 9.07 -16.08 -6.21
N ARG A 367 9.92 -16.53 -7.14
CA ARG A 367 10.75 -17.75 -7.04
C ARG A 367 11.55 -17.84 -5.75
N HIS A 368 11.62 -19.03 -5.14
CA HIS A 368 12.26 -19.21 -3.84
C HIS A 368 13.77 -18.90 -3.84
N ASP A 369 14.44 -19.05 -4.98
CA ASP A 369 15.88 -18.84 -5.18
C ASP A 369 16.27 -17.38 -5.43
N ILE A 370 15.32 -16.44 -5.36
CA ILE A 370 15.52 -15.03 -5.73
C ILE A 370 15.10 -14.09 -4.59
N ASP A 371 16.08 -13.53 -3.88
CA ASP A 371 15.91 -12.31 -3.06
C ASP A 371 17.05 -11.33 -3.41
N PRO A 372 16.75 -10.14 -3.97
CA PRO A 372 17.77 -9.15 -4.35
C PRO A 372 18.36 -8.46 -3.11
N MET A 373 19.18 -9.17 -2.34
CA MET A 373 19.70 -8.70 -1.04
C MET A 373 20.45 -7.35 -1.10
N ASN A 374 21.03 -6.98 -2.25
CA ASN A 374 21.66 -5.67 -2.43
C ASN A 374 20.64 -4.50 -2.46
N CYS A 375 19.36 -4.79 -2.69
CA CYS A 375 18.23 -3.87 -2.54
C CYS A 375 17.64 -3.85 -1.11
N ALA A 376 18.32 -4.43 -0.11
CA ALA A 376 17.85 -4.44 1.28
C ALA A 376 17.65 -3.02 1.82
N PRO A 377 16.51 -2.69 2.48
CA PRO A 377 16.16 -1.30 2.80
C PRO A 377 17.19 -0.54 3.65
N SER A 378 17.86 -1.17 4.62
CA SER A 378 18.89 -0.50 5.42
C SER A 378 20.15 -0.14 4.61
N LEU A 379 20.54 -0.99 3.64
CA LEU A 379 21.66 -0.73 2.74
C LEU A 379 21.30 0.40 1.77
N VAL A 380 20.14 0.31 1.13
CA VAL A 380 19.64 1.31 0.16
C VAL A 380 19.46 2.68 0.81
N PHE A 381 18.93 2.74 2.03
CA PHE A 381 18.82 4.00 2.78
C PHE A 381 20.20 4.62 3.02
N SER A 382 21.16 3.83 3.54
CA SER A 382 22.52 4.31 3.84
C SER A 382 23.23 4.81 2.58
N GLU A 383 23.17 4.05 1.49
CA GLU A 383 23.83 4.40 0.23
C GLU A 383 23.16 5.59 -0.48
N CYS A 384 21.83 5.72 -0.44
CA CYS A 384 21.17 6.93 -0.92
C CYS A 384 21.62 8.16 -0.12
N CYS A 385 21.70 8.05 1.21
CA CYS A 385 22.21 9.13 2.06
C CYS A 385 23.69 9.45 1.80
N ARG A 386 24.51 8.46 1.42
CA ARG A 386 25.90 8.64 1.01
C ARG A 386 25.99 9.42 -0.31
N LEU A 387 25.35 8.90 -1.37
CA LEU A 387 25.31 9.53 -2.69
C LEU A 387 24.75 10.96 -2.65
N LEU A 388 23.73 11.23 -1.82
CA LEU A 388 23.18 12.58 -1.66
C LEU A 388 24.18 13.59 -1.08
N ARG A 389 25.19 13.16 -0.31
CA ARG A 389 26.29 14.02 0.17
C ARG A 389 27.43 14.18 -0.84
N GLU A 390 27.44 13.37 -1.90
CA GLU A 390 28.40 13.43 -3.02
C GLU A 390 27.82 14.19 -4.23
N LEU A 391 26.55 14.63 -4.13
CA LEU A 391 25.80 15.43 -5.11
C LEU A 391 25.54 16.87 -4.63
N VAL A 392 26.32 17.36 -3.67
CA VAL A 392 26.28 18.71 -3.06
C VAL A 392 27.70 19.24 -2.96
#